data_AF-A0A094D0V1-F1
#
_entry.id   AF-A0A094D0V1-F1
#
_cell.length_a   1.000
_cell.length_b   1.000
_cell.length_c   1.000
_cell.angle_alpha   90.00
_cell.angle_beta   90.00
_cell.angle_gamma   90.00
#
_symmetry.space_group_name_H-M   'P 1'
#
loop_
_entity.id
_entity.type
_entity.pdbx_description
1 polymer ?
#
loop_
_entity_poly.entity_id
_entity_poly.type
_entity_poly.pdbx_seq_one_letter_code
_entity_poly.pdbx_strand_id
1 'polypeptide(L)'
;MSPSLPENERIRVDELEVYGTTTQSSFPTAFASALSESSAAKTRWVVVFSPTGCEAALRELGLLDPDTGRVKTGERGGGCGIRRGRRQTYVATIGPTTRDFLRRELGFEADVCAEVPSPEGVGEAIGKFMVGLE
;
A
#
# COMPACT_ATOMS: atom_id res chain seq x y z
N MET A 1 28.64 10.25 -3.16
CA MET A 1 29.58 10.75 -4.20
C MET A 1 30.01 9.56 -5.05
N SER A 2 29.75 9.56 -6.36
CA SER A 2 30.20 8.47 -7.23
C SER A 2 31.58 8.82 -7.79
N PRO A 3 32.67 8.13 -7.36
CA PRO A 3 34.02 8.51 -7.77
C PRO A 3 34.28 8.30 -9.28
N SER A 4 33.45 7.52 -9.95
CA SER A 4 33.51 7.24 -11.39
C SER A 4 33.03 8.39 -12.29
N LEU A 5 32.36 9.41 -11.75
CA LEU A 5 31.88 10.55 -12.54
C LEU A 5 32.96 11.64 -12.70
N PRO A 6 32.93 12.43 -13.78
CA PRO A 6 33.69 13.67 -13.92
C PRO A 6 33.48 14.62 -12.75
N GLU A 7 34.49 15.42 -12.40
CA GLU A 7 34.46 16.28 -11.20
C GLU A 7 33.31 17.29 -11.21
N ASN A 8 32.97 17.85 -12.37
CA ASN A 8 31.82 18.76 -12.57
C ASN A 8 30.45 18.07 -12.40
N GLU A 9 30.41 16.74 -12.40
CA GLU A 9 29.21 15.92 -12.20
C GLU A 9 29.17 15.28 -10.80
N ARG A 10 30.22 15.47 -9.98
CA ARG A 10 30.27 15.01 -8.59
C ARG A 10 29.56 16.01 -7.68
N ILE A 11 28.24 15.98 -7.69
CA ILE A 11 27.43 16.75 -6.75
C ILE A 11 27.58 16.13 -5.34
N ARG A 12 28.03 16.94 -4.38
CA ARG A 12 28.08 16.56 -2.96
C ARG A 12 26.66 16.57 -2.40
N VAL A 13 26.29 15.50 -1.70
CA VAL A 13 25.03 15.39 -0.95
C VAL A 13 25.41 15.33 0.53
N ASP A 14 24.95 16.30 1.31
CA ASP A 14 25.05 16.28 2.77
C ASP A 14 23.66 15.94 3.31
N GLU A 15 23.50 14.72 3.84
CA GLU A 15 22.21 14.23 4.34
C GLU A 15 22.01 14.64 5.81
N LEU A 16 20.79 15.09 6.14
CA LEU A 16 20.38 15.39 7.50
C LEU A 16 19.00 14.78 7.75
N GLU A 17 18.95 13.77 8.62
CA GLU A 17 17.69 13.20 9.10
C GLU A 17 17.12 14.10 10.21
N VAL A 18 15.97 14.72 9.93
CA VAL A 18 15.29 15.62 10.90
C VAL A 18 14.44 14.81 11.89
N TYR A 19 13.87 13.69 11.44
CA TYR A 19 13.16 12.72 12.27
C TYR A 19 13.17 11.35 11.60
N GLY A 20 13.23 10.30 12.43
CA GLY A 20 13.09 8.92 11.98
C GLY A 20 11.65 8.44 12.09
N THR A 21 11.27 7.50 11.23
CA THR A 21 9.99 6.78 11.33
C THR A 21 10.24 5.32 11.67
N THR A 22 9.50 4.79 12.64
CA THR A 22 9.50 3.36 12.94
C THR A 22 8.09 2.81 12.87
N THR A 23 7.97 1.51 12.58
CA THR A 23 6.70 0.80 12.72
C THR A 23 6.31 0.70 14.18
N GLN A 24 5.08 1.08 14.49
CA GLN A 24 4.53 0.86 15.81
C GLN A 24 4.32 -0.64 16.03
N SER A 25 4.92 -1.20 17.09
CA SER A 25 4.87 -2.64 17.38
C SER A 25 3.45 -3.18 17.59
N SER A 26 2.51 -2.31 17.99
CA SER A 26 1.09 -2.65 18.16
C SER A 26 0.29 -2.62 16.86
N PHE A 27 0.87 -2.18 15.73
CA PHE A 27 0.16 -2.06 14.47
C PHE A 27 -0.49 -3.37 14.02
N PRO A 28 0.18 -4.55 14.02
CA PRO A 28 -0.43 -5.82 13.64
C PRO A 28 -1.74 -6.09 14.39
N THR A 29 -1.70 -6.01 15.72
CA THR A 29 -2.86 -6.26 16.58
C THR A 29 -3.97 -5.24 16.36
N ALA A 30 -3.64 -3.94 16.26
CA ALA A 30 -4.63 -2.89 16.04
C ALA A 30 -5.30 -3.02 14.66
N PHE A 31 -4.52 -3.33 13.64
CA PHE A 31 -5.02 -3.53 12.29
C PHE A 31 -5.91 -4.78 12.21
N ALA A 32 -5.50 -5.90 12.81
CA ALA A 32 -6.32 -7.11 12.91
C ALA A 32 -7.65 -6.85 13.63
N SER A 33 -7.65 -6.05 14.71
CA SER A 33 -8.89 -5.62 15.39
C SER A 33 -9.80 -4.84 14.46
N ALA A 34 -9.28 -3.84 13.75
CA ALA A 34 -10.04 -3.06 12.78
C ALA A 34 -10.62 -3.93 11.64
N LEU A 35 -9.87 -4.93 11.18
CA LEU A 35 -10.35 -5.91 10.19
C LEU A 35 -11.46 -6.82 10.76
N SER A 36 -11.39 -7.17 12.04
CA SER A 36 -12.41 -7.97 12.72
C SER A 36 -13.71 -7.18 12.95
N GLU A 37 -13.60 -5.97 13.49
CA GLU A 37 -14.72 -5.07 13.79
C GLU A 37 -15.53 -4.71 12.55
N SER A 38 -14.85 -4.52 11.42
CA SER A 38 -15.50 -4.20 10.15
C SER A 38 -15.85 -5.46 9.32
N SER A 39 -15.77 -6.67 9.89
CA SER A 39 -15.98 -7.94 9.15
C SER A 39 -17.39 -8.10 8.59
N ALA A 40 -18.38 -7.41 9.16
CA ALA A 40 -19.75 -7.38 8.67
C ALA A 40 -19.97 -6.40 7.51
N ALA A 41 -19.03 -5.47 7.24
CA ALA A 41 -19.16 -4.49 6.18
C ALA A 41 -19.21 -5.17 4.80
N LYS A 42 -20.08 -4.68 3.91
CA LYS A 42 -20.14 -5.22 2.53
C LYS A 42 -18.84 -4.95 1.75
N THR A 43 -18.26 -3.77 1.98
CA THR A 43 -17.06 -3.28 1.32
C THR A 43 -16.15 -2.62 2.36
N ARG A 44 -14.84 -2.85 2.25
CA ARG A 44 -13.79 -2.24 3.07
C ARG A 44 -12.67 -1.72 2.18
N TRP A 45 -12.13 -0.56 2.55
CA TRP A 45 -10.96 0.01 1.93
C TRP A 45 -9.80 0.08 2.92
N VAL A 46 -8.63 -0.36 2.47
CA VAL A 46 -7.35 -0.15 3.15
C VAL A 46 -6.57 0.87 2.33
N VAL A 47 -6.30 2.03 2.92
CA VAL A 47 -5.55 3.10 2.25
C VAL A 47 -4.12 3.07 2.76
N VAL A 48 -3.15 2.95 1.86
CA VAL A 48 -1.71 2.92 2.19
C VAL A 48 -0.98 4.12 1.58
N PHE A 49 -0.03 4.66 2.33
CA PHE A 49 0.66 5.90 1.95
C PHE A 49 2.19 5.88 2.12
N SER A 50 2.75 4.84 2.72
CA SER A 50 4.20 4.70 2.89
C SER A 50 4.66 3.29 2.57
N PRO A 51 5.92 3.10 2.12
CA PRO A 51 6.51 1.78 1.89
C PRO A 51 6.35 0.83 3.08
N THR A 52 6.71 1.29 4.28
CA THR A 52 6.63 0.48 5.51
C THR A 52 5.19 0.12 5.86
N GLY A 53 4.24 1.05 5.68
CA GLY A 53 2.81 0.80 5.90
C GLY A 53 2.21 -0.17 4.88
N CYS A 54 2.71 -0.15 3.64
CA CYS A 54 2.29 -1.07 2.59
C CYS A 54 2.61 -2.52 2.95
N GLU A 55 3.88 -2.79 3.31
CA GLU A 55 4.33 -4.14 3.64
C GLU A 55 3.58 -4.69 4.86
N ALA A 56 3.48 -3.88 5.93
CA ALA A 56 2.78 -4.27 7.14
C ALA A 56 1.31 -4.59 6.85
N ALA A 57 0.59 -3.72 6.12
CA ALA A 57 -0.81 -3.95 5.80
C ALA A 57 -1.03 -5.21 4.94
N LEU A 58 -0.23 -5.42 3.89
CA LEU A 58 -0.39 -6.60 3.02
C LEU A 58 -0.02 -7.91 3.74
N ARG A 59 0.97 -7.87 4.64
CA ARG A 59 1.34 -9.01 5.49
C ARG A 59 0.18 -9.40 6.40
N GLU A 60 -0.43 -8.44 7.09
CA GLU A 60 -1.56 -8.68 7.98
C GLU A 60 -2.86 -9.07 7.24
N LEU A 61 -3.03 -8.62 6.00
CA LEU A 61 -4.10 -9.11 5.12
C LEU A 61 -3.87 -10.56 4.64
N GLY A 62 -2.72 -11.15 4.96
CA GLY A 62 -2.34 -12.50 4.56
C GLY A 62 -1.95 -12.63 3.10
N LEU A 63 -1.66 -11.52 2.41
CA LEU A 63 -1.39 -11.47 0.96
C LEU A 63 0.08 -11.71 0.62
N LEU A 64 0.99 -11.45 1.57
CA LEU A 64 2.42 -11.68 1.37
C LEU A 64 2.80 -13.12 1.74
N ASP A 65 3.67 -13.68 0.92
CA ASP A 65 4.40 -14.91 1.18
C ASP A 65 5.52 -14.62 2.21
N PRO A 66 5.57 -15.33 3.36
CA PRO A 66 6.53 -15.05 4.42
C PRO A 66 8.01 -15.24 4.03
N ASP A 67 8.28 -16.12 3.06
CA ASP A 67 9.64 -16.48 2.66
C ASP A 67 10.20 -15.48 1.64
N THR A 68 9.35 -14.99 0.74
CA THR A 68 9.76 -14.07 -0.34
C THR A 68 9.46 -12.61 -0.05
N GLY A 69 8.55 -12.31 0.89
CA GLY A 69 8.06 -10.95 1.16
C GLY A 69 7.21 -10.35 0.03
N ARG A 70 6.86 -11.15 -0.99
CA ARG A 70 6.07 -10.73 -2.15
C ARG A 70 4.67 -11.34 -2.11
N VAL A 71 3.76 -10.83 -2.94
CA VAL A 71 2.40 -11.37 -3.02
C VAL A 71 2.39 -12.84 -3.44
N LYS A 72 1.57 -13.64 -2.77
CA LYS A 72 1.38 -15.07 -3.07
C LYS A 72 0.97 -15.27 -4.54
N THR A 73 1.57 -16.27 -5.19
CA THR A 73 1.31 -16.58 -6.60
C THR A 73 -0.17 -16.95 -6.81
N GLY A 74 -0.94 -16.06 -7.46
CA GLY A 74 -2.39 -16.21 -7.68
C GLY A 74 -3.23 -15.08 -7.09
N GLU A 75 -2.69 -14.31 -6.13
CA GLU A 75 -3.34 -13.15 -5.52
C GLU A 75 -2.88 -11.83 -6.15
N ARG A 76 -2.45 -11.87 -7.43
CA ARG A 76 -1.93 -10.70 -8.16
C ARG A 76 -3.03 -9.65 -8.30
N GLY A 77 -2.99 -8.67 -7.41
CA GLY A 77 -3.85 -7.50 -7.43
C GLY A 77 -5.15 -7.67 -6.66
N GLY A 78 -5.53 -6.58 -5.98
CA GLY A 78 -6.75 -6.36 -5.21
C GLY A 78 -6.95 -7.20 -3.94
N GLY A 79 -7.61 -6.61 -2.94
CA GLY A 79 -7.61 -7.12 -1.57
C GLY A 79 -8.25 -8.50 -1.32
N CYS A 80 -8.29 -8.92 -0.05
CA CYS A 80 -8.69 -10.26 0.36
C CYS A 80 -10.16 -10.38 0.82
N GLY A 81 -10.66 -11.62 0.82
CA GLY A 81 -12.01 -11.99 1.28
C GLY A 81 -13.06 -11.95 0.16
N ILE A 82 -13.84 -13.03 0.03
CA ILE A 82 -14.99 -13.12 -0.88
C ILE A 82 -16.29 -13.09 -0.06
N ARG A 83 -17.18 -12.15 -0.39
CA ARG A 83 -18.54 -12.07 0.19
C ARG A 83 -19.53 -11.87 -0.95
N ARG A 84 -20.54 -12.76 -1.04
CA ARG A 84 -21.60 -12.72 -2.07
C ARG A 84 -21.06 -12.64 -3.52
N GLY A 85 -19.98 -13.37 -3.81
CA GLY A 85 -19.38 -13.42 -5.14
C GLY A 85 -18.52 -12.20 -5.54
N ARG A 86 -18.29 -11.24 -4.62
CA ARG A 86 -17.40 -10.09 -4.84
C ARG A 86 -16.31 -10.03 -3.77
N ARG A 87 -15.24 -9.29 -4.06
CA ARG A 87 -14.22 -8.97 -3.06
C ARG A 87 -14.79 -8.04 -1.99
N GLN A 88 -14.45 -8.32 -0.74
CA GLN A 88 -14.88 -7.52 0.41
C GLN A 88 -13.89 -6.39 0.70
N THR A 89 -12.58 -6.66 0.62
CA THR A 89 -11.53 -5.68 0.93
C THR A 89 -10.82 -5.25 -0.34
N TYR A 90 -10.58 -3.95 -0.46
CA TYR A 90 -9.85 -3.31 -1.56
C TYR A 90 -8.71 -2.45 -0.99
N VAL A 91 -7.68 -2.20 -1.79
CA VAL A 91 -6.48 -1.45 -1.40
C VAL A 91 -6.33 -0.23 -2.30
N ALA A 92 -6.24 0.95 -1.69
CA ALA A 92 -5.97 2.21 -2.38
C ALA A 92 -4.60 2.78 -1.98
N THR A 93 -3.88 3.37 -2.93
CA THR A 93 -2.67 4.15 -2.67
C THR A 93 -2.95 5.63 -2.80
N ILE A 94 -2.35 6.45 -1.93
CA ILE A 94 -2.52 7.91 -1.99
C ILE A 94 -1.83 8.57 -3.19
N GLY A 95 -0.94 7.86 -3.88
CA GLY A 95 -0.19 8.45 -4.98
C GLY A 95 0.64 7.45 -5.78
N PRO A 96 1.13 7.87 -6.97
CA PRO A 96 1.88 7.01 -7.89
C PRO A 96 3.16 6.41 -7.30
N THR A 97 3.85 7.13 -6.42
CA THR A 97 5.08 6.65 -5.77
C THR A 97 4.80 5.41 -4.92
N THR A 98 3.74 5.44 -4.12
CA THR A 98 3.33 4.30 -3.28
C THR A 98 2.84 3.13 -4.12
N ARG A 99 2.07 3.40 -5.18
CA ARG A 99 1.64 2.38 -6.16
C ARG A 99 2.83 1.67 -6.81
N ASP A 100 3.81 2.45 -7.28
CA ASP A 100 4.98 1.91 -7.94
C ASP A 100 5.83 1.06 -7.00
N PHE A 101 5.94 1.45 -5.73
CA PHE A 101 6.56 0.64 -4.69
C PHE A 101 5.85 -0.71 -4.53
N LEU A 102 4.52 -0.71 -4.35
CA LEU A 102 3.73 -1.95 -4.24
C LEU A 102 3.98 -2.91 -5.41
N ARG A 103 4.02 -2.36 -6.63
CA ARG A 103 4.21 -3.12 -7.85
C ARG A 103 5.61 -3.71 -7.98
N ARG A 104 6.64 -2.88 -7.79
CA ARG A 104 8.04 -3.27 -8.02
C ARG A 104 8.54 -4.18 -6.90
N GLU A 105 8.35 -3.74 -5.65
CA GLU A 105 8.93 -4.39 -4.47
C GLU A 105 8.08 -5.55 -3.97
N LEU A 106 6.76 -5.43 -3.99
CA LEU A 106 5.86 -6.46 -3.42
C LEU A 106 5.15 -7.30 -4.50
N GLY A 107 5.14 -6.86 -5.76
CA GLY A 107 4.39 -7.52 -6.83
C GLY A 107 2.87 -7.38 -6.68
N PHE A 108 2.41 -6.36 -5.92
CA PHE A 108 1.01 -6.08 -5.67
C PHE A 108 0.50 -4.95 -6.57
N GLU A 109 -0.64 -5.15 -7.21
CA GLU A 109 -1.36 -4.09 -7.94
C GLU A 109 -2.50 -3.57 -7.06
N ALA A 110 -2.44 -2.28 -6.71
CA ALA A 110 -3.50 -1.62 -5.95
C ALA A 110 -4.78 -1.50 -6.79
N ASP A 111 -5.94 -1.60 -6.15
CA ASP A 111 -7.24 -1.43 -6.81
C ASP A 111 -7.41 0.03 -7.29
N VAL A 112 -6.91 0.98 -6.49
CA VAL A 112 -7.01 2.41 -6.77
C VAL A 112 -5.68 3.10 -6.49
N CYS A 113 -5.32 4.04 -7.36
CA CYS A 113 -4.26 5.00 -7.11
C CYS A 113 -4.83 6.41 -7.24
N ALA A 114 -4.81 7.18 -6.15
CA ALA A 114 -5.18 8.57 -6.21
C ALA A 114 -4.13 9.36 -7.01
N GLU A 115 -4.58 10.33 -7.80
CA GLU A 115 -3.69 11.28 -8.49
C GLU A 115 -3.22 12.37 -7.54
N VAL A 116 -4.10 12.77 -6.61
CA VAL A 116 -3.85 13.79 -5.59
C VAL A 116 -3.72 13.10 -4.24
N PRO A 117 -2.60 13.26 -3.51
CA PRO A 117 -2.36 12.66 -2.20
C PRO A 117 -3.10 13.42 -1.09
N SER A 118 -4.43 13.52 -1.20
CA SER A 118 -5.31 14.12 -0.19
C SER A 118 -6.46 13.16 0.13
N PRO A 119 -7.12 13.33 1.30
CA PRO A 119 -8.31 12.55 1.63
C PRO A 119 -9.40 12.63 0.56
N GLU A 120 -9.62 13.81 -0.01
CA GLU A 120 -10.60 14.06 -1.08
C GLU A 120 -10.18 13.33 -2.36
N GLY A 121 -8.92 13.43 -2.76
CA GLY A 121 -8.39 12.75 -3.95
C GLY A 121 -8.51 11.22 -3.85
N VAL A 122 -8.27 10.65 -2.67
CA VAL A 122 -8.49 9.23 -2.40
C VAL A 122 -9.99 8.88 -2.47
N GLY A 123 -10.84 9.69 -1.84
CA GLY A 123 -12.29 9.50 -1.85
C GLY A 123 -12.89 9.53 -3.25
N GLU A 124 -12.49 10.49 -4.08
CA GLU A 124 -12.90 10.60 -5.49
C GLU A 124 -12.45 9.39 -6.31
N ALA A 125 -11.20 8.94 -6.14
CA ALA A 125 -10.66 7.81 -6.88
C ALA A 125 -11.38 6.50 -6.49
N ILE A 126 -11.65 6.30 -5.20
CA ILE A 126 -12.47 5.18 -4.71
C ILE A 126 -13.89 5.27 -5.29
N GLY A 127 -14.51 6.45 -5.25
CA GLY A 127 -15.85 6.67 -5.78
C GLY A 127 -15.97 6.27 -7.25
N LYS A 128 -15.04 6.75 -8.09
CA LYS A 128 -14.97 6.39 -9.52
C LYS A 128 -14.82 4.89 -9.74
N PHE A 129 -13.95 4.23 -8.97
CA PHE A 129 -13.75 2.78 -9.03
C PHE A 129 -15.02 2.01 -8.67
N MET A 130 -15.72 2.44 -7.62
CA MET A 130 -16.95 1.80 -7.15
C MET A 130 -18.10 1.91 -8.16
N VAL A 131 -18.22 3.03 -8.89
CA VAL A 131 -19.21 3.15 -9.99
C VAL A 131 -18.91 2.13 -11.10
N GLY A 132 -17.64 1.90 -11.43
CA GLY A 132 -17.25 0.90 -12.43
C GLY A 132 -17.47 -0.56 -12.00
N LEU A 133 -17.82 -0.80 -10.73
CA LEU A 133 -18.17 -2.11 -10.22
C LEU A 133 -19.69 -2.36 -10.23
N GLU A 134 -20.56 -1.40 -10.50
CA GLU A 134 -22.01 -1.65 -10.61
C GLU A 134 -22.40 -2.17 -12.00
#